data_AF-F0EGC7-F1
#
_entry.id   AF-F0EGC7-F1
#
_cell.length_a   1.000
_cell.length_b   1.000
_cell.length_c   1.000
_cell.angle_alpha   90.00
_cell.angle_beta   90.00
_cell.angle_gamma   90.00
#
_symmetry.space_group_name_H-M   'P 1'
#
loop_
_entity.id
_entity.type
_entity.pdbx_description
1 polymer ?
#
loop_
_entity_poly.entity_id
_entity_poly.type
_entity_poly.pdbx_seq_one_letter_code
_entity_poly.pdbx_strand_id
1 'polypeptide(L)'
;MKKIKQLLALLFASIFFFVPTIGTASEFNFAVNPVIPENQIDKEKTYFDLKMEPGAVQTVEVQLRNDTDQEVVIAPVIASATTNLNGVVEYGENDIEADETLPYDMADLIEVEEEITIPKQSQITLPLKISMPSEPFEGVIAGGLTLKETTEETDTADSEEDQGLAIKNEYAYVVAILLRQNTTEVTPDLKLLDVGPGQVNARNTINVTLQNPEAAYLNSLRLINEVRKKGDSDVLYASDTSRMQMAPNSNFSYPISLEGQRLEAGTYVLTSVAYGGKSDEGQYKVENEEGEEESYLYKWSFEKEFTVTGDVARDLNKKDVTIETDYTWLYFLIGGLLLLLALLLLLWYRRKKKMKRMKREHLEKYLIDGLIIAGILLLALPFLKESIVSWQLRTSELTIATQLPTTIPEEETIQMPALGDVLAPQSATITGYGFVAIEAIEFQQPLLVGLTNQQLLKGGVVMFPERLLKNNNFVVLGHHLGRQSLLFGQLLEAQVGMEVSVTYLEERQQYIIIDKKVVDESDLSVLTDDQTPKLTLITCPTPTRTEERYVLTAIPVEQATAGQSQNTATMGSTSQGARVLAQKQEMLWKQQSEKNWFLLFVILFIISGCLLGVHKLLKRSAP
;
A
#
# COMPACT_ATOMS: atom_id res chain seq x y z
N MET A 1 -39.52 -9.57 -48.05
CA MET A 1 -40.06 -10.45 -46.96
C MET A 1 -39.15 -11.62 -46.58
N LYS A 2 -38.53 -12.36 -47.53
CA LYS A 2 -37.60 -13.48 -47.21
C LYS A 2 -36.36 -13.05 -46.40
N LYS A 3 -35.74 -11.92 -46.74
CA LYS A 3 -34.55 -11.40 -46.03
C LYS A 3 -34.83 -10.89 -44.61
N ILE A 4 -36.03 -10.37 -44.36
CA ILE A 4 -36.47 -9.91 -43.02
C ILE A 4 -36.71 -11.11 -42.09
N LYS A 5 -37.27 -12.22 -42.62
CA LYS A 5 -37.43 -13.46 -41.85
C LYS A 5 -36.11 -14.15 -41.53
N GLN A 6 -35.10 -14.03 -42.40
CA GLN A 6 -33.74 -14.53 -42.13
C GLN A 6 -32.98 -13.66 -41.12
N LEU A 7 -33.18 -12.33 -41.15
CA LEU A 7 -32.61 -11.45 -40.12
C LEU A 7 -33.23 -11.68 -38.74
N LEU A 8 -34.55 -11.87 -38.66
CA LEU A 8 -35.24 -12.18 -37.41
C LEU A 8 -34.87 -13.55 -36.84
N ALA A 9 -34.62 -14.55 -37.70
CA ALA A 9 -34.14 -15.86 -37.25
C ALA A 9 -32.69 -15.83 -36.73
N LEU A 10 -31.82 -15.01 -37.32
CA LEU A 10 -30.46 -14.76 -36.82
C LEU A 10 -30.45 -13.95 -35.51
N LEU A 11 -31.37 -12.98 -35.38
CA LEU A 11 -31.54 -12.21 -34.14
C LEU A 11 -32.09 -13.08 -32.99
N PHE A 12 -32.97 -14.04 -33.30
CA PHE A 12 -33.50 -14.98 -32.31
C PHE A 12 -32.47 -16.06 -31.92
N ALA A 13 -31.57 -16.42 -32.84
CA ALA A 13 -30.47 -17.35 -32.55
C ALA A 13 -29.34 -16.70 -31.72
N SER A 14 -29.10 -15.39 -31.84
CA SER A 14 -28.09 -14.70 -31.01
C SER A 14 -28.54 -14.50 -29.57
N ILE A 15 -29.86 -14.52 -29.30
CA ILE A 15 -30.41 -14.40 -27.94
C ILE A 15 -30.23 -15.69 -27.13
N PHE A 16 -29.97 -16.84 -27.77
CA PHE A 16 -29.75 -18.12 -27.08
C PHE A 16 -28.28 -18.42 -26.72
N PHE A 17 -27.33 -17.55 -27.09
CA PHE A 17 -25.91 -17.71 -26.75
C PHE A 17 -25.43 -16.85 -25.57
N PHE A 18 -26.30 -16.04 -24.99
CA PHE A 18 -26.03 -15.33 -23.74
C PHE A 18 -26.80 -16.02 -22.61
N VAL A 19 -26.35 -17.22 -22.22
CA VAL A 19 -26.61 -17.68 -20.85
C VAL A 19 -25.54 -16.98 -20.02
N PRO A 20 -25.89 -15.96 -19.20
CA PRO A 20 -24.93 -15.42 -18.27
C PRO A 20 -24.50 -16.57 -17.36
N THR A 21 -23.21 -16.89 -17.37
CA THR A 21 -22.60 -17.65 -16.28
C THR A 21 -22.87 -16.83 -15.03
N ILE A 22 -23.76 -17.32 -14.17
CA ILE A 22 -23.94 -16.78 -12.82
C ILE A 22 -22.62 -17.12 -12.11
N GLY A 23 -21.69 -16.17 -12.12
CA GLY A 23 -20.57 -16.20 -11.19
C GLY A 23 -21.16 -16.04 -9.81
N THR A 24 -21.14 -17.11 -9.01
CA THR A 24 -21.37 -17.02 -7.58
C THR A 24 -20.23 -16.17 -7.02
N ALA A 25 -20.57 -15.03 -6.42
CA ALA A 25 -19.62 -14.29 -5.59
C ALA A 25 -19.11 -15.23 -4.48
N SER A 26 -17.83 -15.13 -4.13
CA SER A 26 -17.25 -15.90 -3.03
C SER A 26 -17.79 -15.35 -1.70
N GLU A 27 -18.91 -15.89 -1.26
CA GLU A 27 -19.52 -15.67 0.04
C GLU A 27 -18.81 -16.54 1.08
N PHE A 28 -18.70 -16.10 2.34
CA PHE A 28 -18.33 -17.01 3.42
C PHE A 28 -19.40 -18.11 3.49
N ASN A 29 -19.00 -19.37 3.32
CA ASN A 29 -19.96 -20.49 3.29
C ASN A 29 -20.50 -20.88 4.68
N PHE A 30 -19.98 -20.26 5.74
CA PHE A 30 -20.43 -20.49 7.11
C PHE A 30 -20.33 -19.20 7.94
N ALA A 31 -21.03 -19.17 9.08
CA ALA A 31 -21.00 -18.10 10.07
C ALA A 31 -20.61 -18.64 11.44
N VAL A 32 -19.93 -17.81 12.23
CA VAL A 32 -19.36 -18.14 13.55
C VAL A 32 -19.98 -17.26 14.62
N ASN A 33 -20.47 -17.87 15.70
CA ASN A 33 -21.04 -17.15 16.84
C ASN A 33 -20.63 -17.80 18.18
N PRO A 34 -19.78 -17.15 18.99
CA PRO A 34 -19.41 -17.66 20.32
C PRO A 34 -20.60 -17.73 21.29
N VAL A 35 -20.70 -18.82 22.04
CA VAL A 35 -21.69 -18.98 23.11
C VAL A 35 -21.09 -18.50 24.43
N ILE A 36 -21.44 -17.28 24.83
CA ILE A 36 -20.83 -16.59 25.98
C ILE A 36 -21.18 -17.30 27.31
N PRO A 37 -20.18 -17.85 28.06
CA PRO A 37 -20.42 -18.58 29.30
C PRO A 37 -20.63 -17.67 30.52
N GLU A 38 -21.02 -18.25 31.66
CA GLU A 38 -21.33 -17.48 32.88
C GLU A 38 -20.12 -16.75 33.48
N ASN A 39 -18.91 -17.32 33.35
CA ASN A 39 -17.66 -16.77 33.87
C ASN A 39 -16.96 -15.78 32.91
N GLN A 40 -17.67 -15.37 31.85
CA GLN A 40 -17.26 -14.24 31.02
C GLN A 40 -17.17 -12.96 31.87
N ILE A 41 -16.06 -12.23 31.78
CA ILE A 41 -15.86 -10.97 32.49
C ILE A 41 -16.83 -9.90 31.99
N ASP A 42 -16.98 -9.79 30.67
CA ASP A 42 -17.89 -8.86 30.02
C ASP A 42 -18.78 -9.58 29.00
N LYS A 43 -20.08 -9.62 29.32
CA LYS A 43 -21.11 -10.36 28.55
C LYS A 43 -21.55 -9.65 27.28
N GLU A 44 -21.14 -8.40 27.05
CA GLU A 44 -21.44 -7.66 25.82
C GLU A 44 -20.44 -7.97 24.70
N LYS A 45 -19.30 -8.59 25.04
CA LYS A 45 -18.26 -8.97 24.06
C LYS A 45 -18.69 -10.16 23.21
N THR A 46 -18.32 -10.13 21.93
CA THR A 46 -18.54 -11.19 20.94
C THR A 46 -17.36 -12.17 20.83
N TYR A 47 -16.51 -12.21 21.85
CA TYR A 47 -15.34 -13.09 21.97
C TYR A 47 -15.16 -13.55 23.42
N PHE A 48 -14.29 -14.52 23.67
CA PHE A 48 -14.11 -15.08 25.01
C PHE A 48 -13.12 -14.26 25.85
N ASP A 49 -13.55 -13.81 27.03
CA ASP A 49 -12.72 -13.15 28.05
C ASP A 49 -13.07 -13.78 29.41
N LEU A 50 -12.41 -14.91 29.68
CA LEU A 50 -12.81 -15.87 30.70
C LEU A 50 -11.99 -15.70 31.96
N LYS A 51 -12.68 -15.59 33.09
CA LYS A 51 -12.06 -15.72 34.41
C LYS A 51 -12.21 -17.17 34.91
N MET A 52 -11.09 -17.84 35.17
CA MET A 52 -11.06 -19.25 35.57
C MET A 52 -10.15 -19.46 36.77
N GLU A 53 -10.53 -20.35 37.69
CA GLU A 53 -9.66 -20.73 38.82
C GLU A 53 -8.43 -21.54 38.33
N PRO A 54 -7.29 -21.51 39.04
CA PRO A 54 -6.12 -22.31 38.69
C PRO A 54 -6.44 -23.80 38.57
N GLY A 55 -5.99 -24.44 37.48
CA GLY A 55 -6.22 -25.87 37.21
C GLY A 55 -7.66 -26.23 36.82
N ALA A 56 -8.57 -25.24 36.68
CA ALA A 56 -9.93 -25.50 36.24
C ALA A 56 -9.98 -25.96 34.77
N VAL A 57 -10.91 -26.87 34.49
CA VAL A 57 -11.22 -27.31 33.12
C VAL A 57 -12.64 -26.89 32.80
N GLN A 58 -12.83 -26.27 31.64
CA GLN A 58 -14.12 -25.80 31.17
C GLN A 58 -14.25 -26.05 29.67
N THR A 59 -15.43 -26.49 29.25
CA THR A 59 -15.79 -26.50 27.83
C THR A 59 -16.58 -25.24 27.51
N VAL A 60 -16.11 -24.47 26.52
CA VAL A 60 -16.87 -23.38 25.90
C VAL A 60 -17.31 -23.80 24.51
N GLU A 61 -18.29 -23.10 23.97
CA GLU A 61 -18.97 -23.53 22.75
C GLU A 61 -18.97 -22.41 21.71
N VAL A 62 -18.68 -22.77 20.46
CA VAL A 62 -18.83 -21.87 19.31
C VAL A 62 -19.89 -22.45 18.39
N GLN A 63 -20.90 -21.66 18.08
CA GLN A 63 -21.97 -22.04 17.20
C GLN A 63 -21.60 -21.75 15.75
N LEU A 64 -21.65 -22.78 14.90
CA LEU A 64 -21.30 -22.71 13.49
C LEU A 64 -22.56 -22.91 12.66
N ARG A 65 -22.86 -21.97 11.76
CA ARG A 65 -24.06 -22.03 10.90
C ARG A 65 -23.64 -22.09 9.44
N ASN A 66 -24.17 -23.05 8.70
CA ASN A 66 -24.00 -23.17 7.26
C ASN A 66 -25.35 -22.91 6.58
N ASP A 67 -25.46 -21.76 5.92
CA ASP A 67 -26.66 -21.33 5.20
C ASP A 67 -26.64 -21.77 3.72
N THR A 68 -25.61 -22.51 3.28
CA THR A 68 -25.44 -22.99 1.91
C THR A 68 -26.11 -24.35 1.67
N ASP A 69 -26.24 -24.71 0.39
CA ASP A 69 -26.81 -25.99 -0.04
C ASP A 69 -25.78 -27.13 -0.12
N GLN A 70 -24.50 -26.86 0.20
CA GLN A 70 -23.42 -27.84 0.28
C GLN A 70 -22.95 -28.01 1.73
N GLU A 71 -22.32 -29.13 2.04
CA GLU A 71 -21.61 -29.26 3.31
C GLU A 71 -20.35 -28.39 3.29
N VAL A 72 -20.00 -27.86 4.46
CA VAL A 72 -18.80 -27.02 4.62
C VAL A 72 -17.90 -27.70 5.64
N VAL A 73 -16.69 -28.04 5.21
CA VAL A 73 -15.67 -28.62 6.07
C VAL A 73 -14.77 -27.47 6.53
N ILE A 74 -14.54 -27.35 7.82
CA ILE A 74 -13.64 -26.33 8.37
C ILE A 74 -12.55 -26.99 9.21
N ALA A 75 -11.38 -26.35 9.25
CA ALA A 75 -10.25 -26.70 10.09
C ALA A 75 -10.09 -25.62 11.19
N PRO A 76 -10.46 -25.92 12.44
CA PRO A 76 -10.20 -25.07 13.59
C PRO A 76 -8.71 -25.07 13.95
N VAL A 77 -8.12 -23.89 14.13
CA VAL A 77 -6.72 -23.73 14.58
C VAL A 77 -6.67 -22.80 15.78
N ILE A 78 -6.00 -23.24 16.86
CA ILE A 78 -5.73 -22.41 18.03
C ILE A 78 -4.32 -21.83 17.91
N ALA A 79 -4.20 -20.52 18.13
CA ALA A 79 -2.91 -19.84 18.14
C ALA A 79 -2.81 -18.87 19.34
N SER A 80 -1.61 -18.76 19.89
CA SER A 80 -1.28 -17.70 20.85
C SER A 80 -1.26 -16.33 20.14
N ALA A 81 -1.68 -15.28 20.86
CA ALA A 81 -1.67 -13.94 20.30
C ALA A 81 -0.23 -13.43 20.19
N THR A 82 0.05 -12.74 19.10
CA THR A 82 1.37 -12.14 18.84
C THR A 82 1.20 -10.72 18.32
N THR A 83 2.29 -10.05 17.95
CA THR A 83 2.26 -8.69 17.41
C THR A 83 2.97 -8.65 16.07
N ASN A 84 2.30 -8.12 15.06
CA ASN A 84 2.89 -8.01 13.72
C ASN A 84 3.79 -6.78 13.59
N LEU A 85 4.44 -6.65 12.43
CA LEU A 85 5.39 -5.57 12.14
C LEU A 85 4.80 -4.16 12.25
N ASN A 86 3.47 -4.02 12.19
CA ASN A 86 2.76 -2.74 12.29
C ASN A 86 2.35 -2.38 13.73
N GLY A 87 2.70 -3.22 14.71
CA GLY A 87 2.23 -3.04 16.08
C GLY A 87 0.73 -3.26 16.22
N VAL A 88 0.19 -4.28 15.54
CA VAL A 88 -1.19 -4.75 15.69
C VAL A 88 -1.17 -6.16 16.27
N VAL A 89 -2.08 -6.44 17.20
CA VAL A 89 -2.23 -7.77 17.81
C VAL A 89 -2.88 -8.73 16.83
N GLU A 90 -2.23 -9.85 16.58
CA GLU A 90 -2.76 -10.96 15.79
C GLU A 90 -3.20 -12.08 16.71
N TYR A 91 -4.44 -12.55 16.50
CA TYR A 91 -5.06 -13.63 17.28
C TYR A 91 -5.24 -14.91 16.46
N GLY A 92 -4.97 -14.84 15.16
CA GLY A 92 -5.13 -15.96 14.23
C GLY A 92 -3.84 -16.73 14.00
N GLU A 93 -3.93 -17.81 13.23
CA GLU A 93 -2.76 -18.53 12.71
C GLU A 93 -1.85 -17.59 11.92
N ASN A 94 -0.55 -17.65 12.20
CA ASN A 94 0.46 -16.80 11.59
C ASN A 94 1.85 -17.48 11.64
N ASP A 95 2.77 -16.98 10.82
CA ASP A 95 4.15 -17.49 10.73
C ASP A 95 5.14 -16.80 11.70
N ILE A 96 4.63 -16.05 12.68
CA ILE A 96 5.49 -15.30 13.62
C ILE A 96 5.94 -16.23 14.73
N GLU A 97 7.26 -16.33 14.93
CA GLU A 97 7.83 -17.14 16.00
C GLU A 97 7.39 -16.63 17.38
N ALA A 98 6.98 -17.57 18.25
CA ALA A 98 6.59 -17.27 19.62
C ALA A 98 7.76 -16.66 20.41
N ASP A 99 7.47 -15.64 21.21
CA ASP A 99 8.47 -14.98 22.04
C ASP A 99 8.93 -15.89 23.19
N GLU A 100 10.22 -15.82 23.54
CA GLU A 100 10.81 -16.64 24.60
C GLU A 100 10.18 -16.40 25.99
N THR A 101 9.50 -15.27 26.18
CA THR A 101 8.81 -14.94 27.44
C THR A 101 7.41 -15.51 27.53
N LEU A 102 6.87 -16.12 26.47
CA LEU A 102 5.54 -16.74 26.46
C LEU A 102 5.52 -17.94 27.42
N PRO A 103 4.79 -17.86 28.55
CA PRO A 103 4.85 -18.90 29.56
C PRO A 103 4.03 -20.15 29.18
N TYR A 104 2.95 -19.94 28.42
CA TYR A 104 2.03 -20.99 28.01
C TYR A 104 1.58 -20.72 26.58
N ASP A 105 1.75 -21.69 25.69
CA ASP A 105 1.14 -21.63 24.36
C ASP A 105 -0.35 -21.97 24.49
N MET A 106 -1.21 -21.12 23.93
CA MET A 106 -2.65 -21.33 23.93
C MET A 106 -3.06 -22.64 23.25
N ALA A 107 -2.30 -23.09 22.24
CA ALA A 107 -2.55 -24.38 21.57
C ALA A 107 -2.43 -25.57 22.54
N ASP A 108 -1.58 -25.49 23.56
CA ASP A 108 -1.42 -26.54 24.58
C ASP A 108 -2.54 -26.51 25.64
N LEU A 109 -3.27 -25.40 25.74
CA LEU A 109 -4.32 -25.19 26.75
C LEU A 109 -5.72 -25.54 26.25
N ILE A 110 -5.94 -25.58 24.93
CA ILE A 110 -7.26 -25.71 24.34
C ILE A 110 -7.31 -26.91 23.39
N GLU A 111 -8.08 -27.92 23.76
CA GLU A 111 -8.39 -29.05 22.88
C GLU A 111 -9.61 -28.72 22.01
N VAL A 112 -9.46 -28.86 20.69
CA VAL A 112 -10.51 -28.69 19.68
C VAL A 112 -10.38 -29.79 18.62
N GLU A 113 -11.47 -30.13 17.93
CA GLU A 113 -11.43 -31.07 16.82
C GLU A 113 -10.62 -30.49 15.65
N GLU A 114 -9.76 -31.30 15.01
CA GLU A 114 -8.89 -30.88 13.90
C GLU A 114 -9.71 -30.52 12.65
N GLU A 115 -10.85 -31.17 12.45
CA GLU A 115 -11.74 -30.97 11.32
C GLU A 115 -13.18 -31.15 11.78
N ILE A 116 -14.07 -30.30 11.28
CA ILE A 116 -15.50 -30.41 11.55
C ILE A 116 -16.32 -30.10 10.30
N THR A 117 -17.29 -30.98 10.01
CA THR A 117 -18.22 -30.83 8.90
C THR A 117 -19.51 -30.19 9.37
N ILE A 118 -19.87 -29.04 8.80
CA ILE A 118 -21.17 -28.40 9.00
C ILE A 118 -22.10 -28.83 7.87
N PRO A 119 -23.14 -29.66 8.15
CA PRO A 119 -24.09 -30.05 7.12
C PRO A 119 -24.76 -28.84 6.48
N LYS A 120 -25.15 -28.97 5.21
CA LYS A 120 -25.93 -27.94 4.50
C LYS A 120 -27.16 -27.49 5.28
N GLN A 121 -27.51 -26.21 5.18
CA GLN A 121 -28.70 -25.63 5.80
C GLN A 121 -28.85 -25.99 7.29
N SER A 122 -27.75 -26.01 8.03
CA SER A 122 -27.73 -26.51 9.40
C SER A 122 -26.84 -25.68 10.33
N GLN A 123 -26.92 -26.02 11.61
CA GLN A 123 -26.14 -25.40 12.66
C GLN A 123 -25.62 -26.48 13.61
N ILE A 124 -24.34 -26.41 13.93
CA ILE A 124 -23.67 -27.30 14.88
C ILE A 124 -22.93 -26.48 15.93
N THR A 125 -22.53 -27.15 17.00
CA THR A 125 -21.74 -26.54 18.07
C THR A 125 -20.36 -27.18 18.09
N LEU A 126 -19.32 -26.37 17.97
CA LEU A 126 -17.93 -26.75 18.15
C LEU A 126 -17.56 -26.58 19.64
N PRO A 127 -17.29 -27.66 20.38
CA PRO A 127 -16.80 -27.57 21.75
C PRO A 127 -15.30 -27.26 21.77
N LEU A 128 -14.88 -26.34 22.62
CA LEU A 128 -13.49 -26.05 22.93
C LEU A 128 -13.25 -26.37 24.40
N LYS A 129 -12.43 -27.39 24.68
CA LYS A 129 -12.09 -27.79 26.05
C LYS A 129 -10.83 -27.07 26.50
N ILE A 130 -11.01 -26.09 27.38
CA ILE A 130 -9.97 -25.23 27.93
C ILE A 130 -9.48 -25.82 29.26
N SER A 131 -8.17 -25.99 29.38
CA SER A 131 -7.48 -26.41 30.60
C SER A 131 -6.62 -25.26 31.13
N MET A 132 -7.04 -24.67 32.26
CA MET A 132 -6.34 -23.53 32.85
C MET A 132 -5.04 -23.98 33.54
N PRO A 133 -3.92 -23.24 33.40
CA PRO A 133 -2.70 -23.54 34.14
C PRO A 133 -2.93 -23.67 35.64
N SER A 134 -2.27 -24.64 36.27
CA SER A 134 -2.38 -24.90 37.72
C SER A 134 -1.52 -23.95 38.55
N GLU A 135 -0.43 -23.44 37.99
CA GLU A 135 0.39 -22.44 38.66
C GLU A 135 -0.33 -21.07 38.64
N PRO A 136 -0.41 -20.37 39.78
CA PRO A 136 -1.01 -19.05 39.83
C PRO A 136 -0.24 -18.03 38.98
N PHE A 137 -0.94 -17.23 38.18
CA PHE A 137 -0.36 -16.10 37.44
C PHE A 137 -1.26 -14.86 37.50
N GLU A 138 -0.65 -13.70 37.27
CA GLU A 138 -1.35 -12.43 37.10
C GLU A 138 -1.29 -12.02 35.63
N GLY A 139 -2.36 -11.35 35.15
CA GLY A 139 -2.44 -10.90 33.77
C GLY A 139 -3.35 -11.77 32.90
N VAL A 140 -3.01 -11.86 31.61
CA VAL A 140 -3.82 -12.49 30.58
C VAL A 140 -2.98 -13.36 29.65
N ILE A 141 -3.45 -14.58 29.41
CA ILE A 141 -3.00 -15.40 28.29
C ILE A 141 -3.94 -15.08 27.12
N ALA A 142 -3.38 -14.57 26.03
CA ALA A 142 -4.15 -14.10 24.88
C ALA A 142 -3.87 -14.97 23.66
N GLY A 143 -4.91 -15.18 22.84
CA GLY A 143 -4.83 -15.93 21.60
C GLY A 143 -6.19 -16.01 20.94
N GLY A 144 -6.35 -16.94 20.01
CA GLY A 144 -7.60 -17.03 19.28
C GLY A 144 -7.81 -18.36 18.57
N LEU A 145 -9.06 -18.54 18.16
CA LEU A 145 -9.54 -19.62 17.34
C LEU A 145 -9.71 -19.11 15.91
N THR A 146 -8.91 -19.64 15.00
CA THR A 146 -9.07 -19.45 13.55
C THR A 146 -9.96 -20.56 13.01
N LEU A 147 -10.97 -20.21 12.21
CA LEU A 147 -11.87 -21.15 11.55
C LEU A 147 -11.80 -20.87 10.06
N LYS A 148 -11.27 -21.83 9.31
CA LYS A 148 -11.03 -21.73 7.87
C LYS A 148 -11.69 -22.89 7.15
N GLU A 149 -12.31 -22.63 6.00
CA GLU A 149 -12.86 -23.68 5.15
C GLU A 149 -11.73 -24.51 4.53
N THR A 150 -11.83 -25.83 4.63
CA THR A 150 -10.94 -26.76 3.95
C THR A 150 -11.57 -27.09 2.60
N THR A 151 -11.06 -26.50 1.53
CA THR A 151 -11.37 -26.97 0.19
C THR A 151 -10.57 -28.23 -0.06
N GLU A 152 -11.20 -29.35 -0.44
CA GLU A 152 -10.46 -30.47 -0.99
C GLU A 152 -9.64 -29.94 -2.17
N GLU A 153 -8.32 -30.03 -2.05
CA GLU A 153 -7.46 -29.89 -3.20
C GLU A 153 -7.86 -30.99 -4.17
N THR A 154 -8.59 -30.64 -5.22
CA THR A 154 -8.48 -31.41 -6.44
C THR A 154 -7.03 -31.26 -6.87
N ASP A 155 -6.19 -32.18 -6.42
CA ASP A 155 -4.91 -32.55 -7.00
C ASP A 155 -5.14 -32.93 -8.47
N THR A 156 -5.38 -31.94 -9.31
CA THR A 156 -4.84 -31.97 -10.67
C THR A 156 -3.39 -31.51 -10.56
N ALA A 157 -2.58 -32.37 -9.95
CA ALA A 157 -1.15 -32.34 -10.15
C ALA A 157 -0.87 -32.50 -11.66
N ASP A 158 0.04 -31.66 -12.14
CA ASP A 158 0.83 -31.84 -13.36
C ASP A 158 0.11 -31.78 -14.70
N SER A 159 -0.32 -30.57 -15.10
CA SER A 159 -0.16 -30.16 -16.50
C SER A 159 0.79 -28.96 -16.55
N GLU A 160 2.01 -29.19 -17.02
CA GLU A 160 3.11 -28.21 -17.19
C GLU A 160 2.81 -27.05 -18.18
N GLU A 161 1.54 -26.71 -18.45
CA GLU A 161 1.16 -25.72 -19.48
C GLU A 161 0.38 -24.49 -19.01
N ASP A 162 0.00 -24.36 -17.74
CA ASP A 162 -0.62 -23.13 -17.22
C ASP A 162 0.36 -22.34 -16.33
N GLN A 163 1.08 -21.40 -16.94
CA GLN A 163 1.85 -20.35 -16.26
C GLN A 163 0.94 -19.23 -15.68
N GLY A 164 -0.21 -19.60 -15.12
CA GLY A 164 -1.12 -18.68 -14.45
C GLY A 164 -0.94 -18.77 -12.94
N LEU A 165 -0.50 -17.68 -12.31
CA LEU A 165 -0.60 -17.51 -10.85
C LEU A 165 -2.08 -17.41 -10.48
N ALA A 166 -2.76 -18.55 -10.32
CA ALA A 166 -4.11 -18.59 -9.78
C ALA A 166 -4.06 -18.18 -8.30
N ILE A 167 -4.62 -17.01 -7.99
CA ILE A 167 -4.73 -16.53 -6.61
C ILE A 167 -5.87 -17.30 -5.93
N LYS A 168 -5.51 -18.23 -5.04
CA LYS A 168 -6.45 -18.92 -4.17
C LYS A 168 -6.81 -17.98 -3.02
N ASN A 169 -8.04 -17.45 -3.04
CA ASN A 169 -8.53 -16.57 -2.00
C ASN A 169 -9.14 -17.43 -0.89
N GLU A 170 -8.54 -17.42 0.29
CA GLU A 170 -8.96 -18.23 1.43
C GLU A 170 -9.43 -17.30 2.55
N TYR A 171 -10.67 -17.49 2.99
CA TYR A 171 -11.29 -16.66 4.01
C TYR A 171 -11.30 -17.41 5.36
N ALA A 172 -11.03 -16.69 6.45
CA ALA A 172 -11.02 -17.26 7.80
C ALA A 172 -11.71 -16.33 8.80
N TYR A 173 -12.42 -16.93 9.77
CA TYR A 173 -12.91 -16.23 10.96
C TYR A 173 -11.89 -16.36 12.08
N VAL A 174 -11.70 -15.30 12.87
CA VAL A 174 -10.86 -15.32 14.07
C VAL A 174 -11.69 -14.89 15.28
N VAL A 175 -11.79 -15.77 16.28
CA VAL A 175 -12.44 -15.49 17.57
C VAL A 175 -11.37 -15.37 18.64
N ALA A 176 -11.24 -14.18 19.25
CA ALA A 176 -10.28 -13.99 20.34
C ALA A 176 -10.66 -14.78 21.60
N ILE A 177 -9.65 -15.28 22.29
CA ILE A 177 -9.75 -16.02 23.56
C ILE A 177 -8.76 -15.40 24.54
N LEU A 178 -9.28 -14.83 25.63
CA LEU A 178 -8.50 -14.29 26.72
C LEU A 178 -8.75 -15.11 27.98
N LEU A 179 -7.69 -15.64 28.59
CA LEU A 179 -7.77 -16.44 29.81
C LEU A 179 -7.10 -15.71 30.96
N ARG A 180 -7.82 -15.57 32.08
CA ARG A 180 -7.34 -14.87 33.29
C ARG A 180 -7.68 -15.65 34.55
N GLN A 181 -6.79 -15.66 35.52
CA GLN A 181 -7.10 -16.20 36.86
C GLN A 181 -7.70 -15.14 37.79
N ASN A 182 -7.36 -13.87 37.57
CA ASN A 182 -7.84 -12.75 38.35
C ASN A 182 -7.97 -11.49 37.48
N THR A 183 -8.39 -10.38 38.08
CA THR A 183 -8.55 -9.08 37.40
C THR A 183 -7.50 -8.07 37.87
N THR A 184 -6.38 -8.54 38.41
CA THR A 184 -5.27 -7.66 38.82
C THR A 184 -4.66 -7.06 37.56
N GLU A 185 -4.50 -5.75 37.54
CA GLU A 185 -3.84 -5.06 36.44
C GLU A 185 -2.32 -5.30 36.51
N VAL A 186 -1.77 -5.87 35.45
CA VAL A 186 -0.33 -6.05 35.26
C VAL A 186 0.19 -4.86 34.45
N THR A 187 1.27 -4.25 34.93
CA THR A 187 1.90 -3.12 34.25
C THR A 187 2.71 -3.65 33.06
N PRO A 188 2.48 -3.20 31.82
CA PRO A 188 3.29 -3.62 30.69
C PRO A 188 4.72 -3.08 30.82
N ASP A 189 5.67 -3.80 30.25
CA ASP A 189 7.06 -3.35 30.10
C ASP A 189 7.46 -3.41 28.62
N LEU A 190 8.40 -2.57 28.21
CA LEU A 190 8.90 -2.55 26.85
C LEU A 190 10.42 -2.64 26.87
N LYS A 191 10.96 -3.63 26.15
CA LYS A 191 12.40 -3.89 26.03
C LYS A 191 12.83 -3.76 24.59
N LEU A 192 13.99 -3.13 24.37
CA LEU A 192 14.66 -3.13 23.08
C LEU A 192 15.59 -4.34 22.99
N LEU A 193 15.23 -5.31 22.14
CA LEU A 193 16.05 -6.50 21.91
C LEU A 193 17.12 -6.23 20.88
N ASP A 194 16.73 -5.80 19.67
CA ASP A 194 17.67 -5.59 18.58
C ASP A 194 17.39 -4.41 17.67
N VAL A 195 18.45 -3.95 16.98
CA VAL A 195 18.38 -2.91 15.95
C VAL A 195 19.34 -3.28 14.84
N GLY A 196 18.85 -3.35 13.60
CA GLY A 196 19.69 -3.71 12.47
C GLY A 196 19.06 -3.43 11.11
N PRO A 197 19.86 -3.47 10.04
CA PRO A 197 19.34 -3.32 8.68
C PRO A 197 18.53 -4.56 8.28
N GLY A 198 17.41 -4.34 7.60
CA GLY A 198 16.54 -5.40 7.10
C GLY A 198 15.88 -5.02 5.78
N GLN A 199 14.93 -5.85 5.36
CA GLN A 199 14.04 -5.54 4.25
C GLN A 199 12.62 -5.97 4.57
N VAL A 200 11.66 -5.13 4.19
CA VAL A 200 10.24 -5.46 4.18
C VAL A 200 9.73 -5.27 2.76
N ASN A 201 9.13 -6.31 2.17
CA ASN A 201 8.62 -6.27 0.80
C ASN A 201 9.66 -5.78 -0.23
N ALA A 202 10.89 -6.28 -0.12
CA ALA A 202 12.03 -5.88 -0.95
C ALA A 202 12.35 -4.37 -0.90
N ARG A 203 12.14 -3.71 0.24
CA ARG A 203 12.56 -2.32 0.51
C ARG A 203 13.39 -2.28 1.77
N ASN A 204 14.50 -1.55 1.74
CA ASN A 204 15.43 -1.46 2.85
C ASN A 204 14.79 -0.75 4.03
N THR A 205 15.02 -1.29 5.22
CA THR A 205 14.51 -0.76 6.49
C THR A 205 15.60 -0.84 7.55
N ILE A 206 15.49 0.00 8.60
CA ILE A 206 16.15 -0.26 9.88
C ILE A 206 15.11 -0.85 10.81
N ASN A 207 15.25 -2.12 11.15
CA ASN A 207 14.32 -2.82 12.02
C ASN A 207 14.67 -2.56 13.48
N VAL A 208 13.65 -2.22 14.28
CA VAL A 208 13.74 -2.03 15.73
C VAL A 208 12.90 -3.11 16.40
N THR A 209 13.56 -4.10 17.00
CA THR A 209 12.92 -5.24 17.64
C THR A 209 12.59 -4.92 19.09
N LEU A 210 11.31 -4.81 19.39
CA LEU A 210 10.75 -4.51 20.71
C LEU A 210 10.06 -5.74 21.27
N GLN A 211 10.11 -5.90 22.60
CA GLN A 211 9.48 -7.00 23.34
C GLN A 211 8.64 -6.46 24.49
N ASN A 212 7.46 -7.05 24.68
CA ASN A 212 6.64 -6.90 25.86
C ASN A 212 6.65 -8.24 26.61
N PRO A 213 7.48 -8.38 27.64
CA PRO A 213 7.68 -9.64 28.34
C PRO A 213 6.57 -9.93 29.37
N GLU A 214 5.65 -8.99 29.58
CA GLU A 214 4.65 -9.07 30.63
C GLU A 214 3.34 -9.67 30.10
N ALA A 215 2.60 -10.34 30.97
CA ALA A 215 1.28 -10.91 30.68
C ALA A 215 0.17 -9.83 30.61
N ALA A 216 0.45 -8.69 29.97
CA ALA A 216 -0.42 -7.53 29.84
C ALA A 216 -0.34 -6.95 28.43
N TYR A 217 -1.44 -6.40 27.93
CA TYR A 217 -1.41 -5.63 26.70
C TYR A 217 -0.71 -4.29 26.89
N LEU A 218 0.10 -3.89 25.92
CA LEU A 218 0.56 -2.51 25.79
C LEU A 218 -0.34 -1.77 24.82
N ASN A 219 -1.33 -1.06 25.34
CA ASN A 219 -2.32 -0.32 24.55
C ASN A 219 -1.85 1.09 24.20
N SER A 220 -2.31 1.60 23.07
CA SER A 220 -2.04 2.98 22.61
C SER A 220 -0.55 3.30 22.60
N LEU A 221 0.25 2.38 22.09
CA LEU A 221 1.69 2.56 21.91
C LEU A 221 1.93 3.61 20.82
N ARG A 222 2.68 4.65 21.18
CA ARG A 222 3.31 5.60 20.24
C ARG A 222 4.81 5.39 20.27
N LEU A 223 5.41 5.16 19.11
CA LEU A 223 6.84 4.89 18.96
C LEU A 223 7.47 5.95 18.06
N ILE A 224 8.42 6.69 18.62
CA ILE A 224 9.18 7.73 17.94
C ILE A 224 10.61 7.24 17.82
N ASN A 225 11.10 7.05 16.60
CA ASN A 225 12.45 6.58 16.32
C ASN A 225 13.22 7.63 15.53
N GLU A 226 14.50 7.78 15.86
CA GLU A 226 15.48 8.57 15.12
C GLU A 226 16.77 7.77 14.95
N VAL A 227 17.29 7.71 13.74
CA VAL A 227 18.56 7.05 13.41
C VAL A 227 19.55 8.09 12.91
N ARG A 228 20.71 8.14 13.56
CA ARG A 228 21.82 9.06 13.22
C ARG A 228 23.07 8.27 12.90
N LYS A 229 23.96 8.83 12.07
CA LYS A 229 25.31 8.29 11.91
C LYS A 229 26.13 8.62 13.16
N LYS A 230 26.94 7.67 13.64
CA LYS A 230 27.74 7.86 14.86
C LYS A 230 28.70 9.05 14.69
N GLY A 231 28.59 10.02 15.59
CA GLY A 231 29.38 11.25 15.58
C GLY A 231 28.78 12.39 14.73
N ASP A 232 27.64 12.16 14.09
CA ASP A 232 26.85 13.17 13.39
C ASP A 232 25.67 13.64 14.26
N SER A 233 25.26 14.89 14.10
CA SER A 233 24.05 15.43 14.72
C SER A 233 22.80 15.25 13.86
N ASP A 234 22.98 15.03 12.56
CA ASP A 234 21.87 15.01 11.61
C ASP A 234 21.10 13.68 11.68
N VAL A 235 19.78 13.77 11.79
CA VAL A 235 18.87 12.61 11.72
C VAL A 235 18.76 12.17 10.27
N LEU A 236 19.11 10.91 10.01
CA LEU A 236 19.07 10.32 8.67
C LEU A 236 17.71 9.68 8.37
N TYR A 237 17.19 8.93 9.34
CA TYR A 237 15.91 8.24 9.23
C TYR A 237 15.10 8.50 10.49
N ALA A 238 13.79 8.70 10.35
CA ALA A 238 12.89 8.93 11.47
C ALA A 238 11.53 8.28 11.23
N SER A 239 10.82 8.00 12.32
CA SER A 239 9.43 7.56 12.28
C SER A 239 8.70 8.03 13.53
N ASP A 240 7.44 8.43 13.39
CA ASP A 240 6.50 8.61 14.50
C ASP A 240 5.25 7.80 14.17
N THR A 241 4.93 6.79 14.97
CA THR A 241 3.76 5.95 14.73
C THR A 241 2.99 5.80 16.02
N SER A 242 1.71 6.13 15.98
CA SER A 242 0.80 6.09 17.11
C SER A 242 -0.25 4.98 16.97
N ARG A 243 -1.06 4.80 18.01
CA ARG A 243 -2.21 3.87 18.03
C ARG A 243 -1.84 2.39 17.87
N MET A 244 -0.58 2.01 18.09
CA MET A 244 -0.19 0.61 18.10
C MET A 244 -0.68 -0.10 19.38
N GLN A 245 -0.72 -1.41 19.32
CA GLN A 245 -1.04 -2.29 20.43
C GLN A 245 -0.10 -3.50 20.39
N MET A 246 0.48 -3.83 21.55
CA MET A 246 1.31 -5.02 21.70
C MET A 246 0.59 -6.08 22.52
N ALA A 247 0.70 -7.33 22.07
CA ALA A 247 0.17 -8.49 22.77
C ALA A 247 0.96 -8.76 24.07
N PRO A 248 0.37 -9.48 25.03
CA PRO A 248 1.11 -10.05 26.16
C PRO A 248 2.21 -10.99 25.67
N ASN A 249 3.36 -10.99 26.34
CA ASN A 249 4.45 -11.94 26.07
C ASN A 249 4.80 -12.08 24.57
N SER A 250 4.97 -10.96 23.88
CA SER A 250 5.26 -10.94 22.45
C SER A 250 6.45 -10.05 22.11
N ASN A 251 6.92 -10.15 20.87
CA ASN A 251 7.84 -9.20 20.27
C ASN A 251 7.38 -8.85 18.86
N PHE A 252 7.88 -7.73 18.34
CA PHE A 252 7.79 -7.41 16.92
C PHE A 252 8.97 -6.55 16.48
N SER A 253 9.26 -6.58 15.18
CA SER A 253 10.34 -5.78 14.59
C SER A 253 9.74 -4.64 13.76
N TYR A 254 9.68 -3.44 14.35
CA TYR A 254 9.16 -2.25 13.67
C TYR A 254 10.13 -1.80 12.56
N PRO A 255 9.69 -1.70 11.29
CA PRO A 255 10.56 -1.34 10.18
C PRO A 255 10.58 0.17 9.91
N ILE A 256 11.67 0.85 10.26
CA ILE A 256 11.89 2.26 9.87
C ILE A 256 12.24 2.29 8.38
N SER A 257 11.39 2.91 7.57
CA SER A 257 11.60 3.08 6.13
C SER A 257 12.83 3.95 5.82
N LEU A 258 13.58 3.58 4.79
CA LEU A 258 14.63 4.43 4.22
C LEU A 258 14.12 5.40 3.13
N GLU A 259 12.82 5.39 2.83
CA GLU A 259 12.18 6.25 1.81
C GLU A 259 12.88 6.18 0.44
N GLY A 260 13.35 4.99 0.06
CA GLY A 260 14.07 4.74 -1.19
C GLY A 260 15.51 5.25 -1.24
N GLN A 261 16.03 5.74 -0.12
CA GLN A 261 17.44 6.08 -0.01
C GLN A 261 18.31 4.82 0.06
N ARG A 262 19.53 4.91 -0.47
CA ARG A 262 20.50 3.82 -0.37
C ARG A 262 20.94 3.65 1.08
N LEU A 263 20.95 2.41 1.55
CA LEU A 263 21.56 2.06 2.81
C LEU A 263 23.09 2.18 2.70
N GLU A 264 23.69 3.06 3.49
CA GLU A 264 25.15 3.21 3.52
C GLU A 264 25.78 2.30 4.58
N ALA A 265 27.04 1.92 4.34
CA ALA A 265 27.83 1.23 5.36
C ALA A 265 28.33 2.23 6.41
N GLY A 266 28.26 1.85 7.68
CA GLY A 266 28.67 2.72 8.77
C GLY A 266 28.15 2.24 10.12
N THR A 267 28.52 2.99 11.15
CA THR A 267 27.99 2.82 12.50
C THR A 267 26.95 3.90 12.77
N TYR A 268 25.82 3.49 13.32
CA TYR A 268 24.64 4.30 13.55
C TYR A 268 24.22 4.22 15.01
N VAL A 269 23.46 5.21 15.45
CA VAL A 269 22.83 5.26 16.77
C VAL A 269 21.34 5.44 16.56
N LEU A 270 20.55 4.49 17.08
CA LEU A 270 19.11 4.64 17.25
C LEU A 270 18.84 5.36 18.57
N THR A 271 18.02 6.40 18.53
CA THR A 271 17.28 6.92 19.69
C THR A 271 15.81 6.58 19.49
N SER A 272 15.20 5.90 20.46
CA SER A 272 13.80 5.51 20.40
C SER A 272 13.08 5.94 21.68
N VAL A 273 11.93 6.59 21.54
CA VAL A 273 11.07 6.99 22.65
C VAL A 273 9.69 6.39 22.43
N ALA A 274 9.23 5.59 23.38
CA ALA A 274 7.93 4.97 23.35
C ALA A 274 7.04 5.52 24.46
N TYR A 275 5.77 5.75 24.15
CA TYR A 275 4.72 6.11 25.10
C TYR A 275 3.59 5.08 25.03
N GLY A 276 2.98 4.74 26.16
CA GLY A 276 1.92 3.74 26.21
C GLY A 276 0.85 4.04 27.25
N GLY A 277 -0.34 3.47 27.06
CA GLY A 277 -1.48 3.66 27.95
C GLY A 277 -1.98 5.10 27.93
N LYS A 278 -2.52 5.56 26.79
CA LYS A 278 -3.13 6.90 26.69
C LYS A 278 -4.27 7.02 27.70
N SER A 279 -4.20 8.03 28.57
CA SER A 279 -5.14 8.26 29.67
C SER A 279 -5.10 9.71 30.11
N ASP A 280 -6.24 10.29 30.47
CA ASP A 280 -6.34 11.64 31.03
C ASP A 280 -5.55 11.80 32.35
N GLU A 281 -5.31 10.69 33.05
CA GLU A 281 -4.49 10.62 34.27
C GLU A 281 -3.00 10.36 33.98
N GLY A 282 -2.62 10.32 32.70
CA GLY A 282 -1.25 10.09 32.25
C GLY A 282 -0.28 11.18 32.73
N GLN A 283 0.86 10.77 33.27
CA GLN A 283 1.91 11.69 33.75
C GLN A 283 2.82 12.20 32.63
N TYR A 284 2.85 11.53 31.48
CA TYR A 284 3.70 11.89 30.34
C TYR A 284 2.88 12.60 29.28
N LYS A 285 3.08 13.90 29.14
CA LYS A 285 2.39 14.76 28.18
C LYS A 285 3.22 14.93 26.92
N VAL A 286 2.62 14.70 25.76
CA VAL A 286 3.26 14.79 24.45
C VAL A 286 2.28 15.41 23.47
N GLU A 287 2.75 16.36 22.68
CA GLU A 287 1.96 16.96 21.61
C GLU A 287 1.85 15.96 20.44
N ASN A 288 0.64 15.79 19.89
CA ASN A 288 0.44 15.04 18.66
C ASN A 288 0.69 15.93 17.42
N GLU A 289 0.61 15.34 16.23
CA GLU A 289 0.85 16.06 14.97
C GLU A 289 -0.16 17.21 14.70
N GLU A 290 -1.33 17.17 15.35
CA GLU A 290 -2.38 18.18 15.24
C GLU A 290 -2.22 19.33 16.25
N GLY A 291 -1.20 19.26 17.13
CA GLY A 291 -0.94 20.25 18.17
C GLY A 291 -1.74 20.04 19.46
N GLU A 292 -2.39 18.88 19.60
CA GLU A 292 -3.17 18.52 20.80
C GLU A 292 -2.28 17.79 21.82
N GLU A 293 -2.45 18.11 23.10
CA GLU A 293 -1.71 17.46 24.19
C GLU A 293 -2.34 16.11 24.53
N GLU A 294 -1.58 15.04 24.33
CA GLU A 294 -1.95 13.69 24.74
C GLU A 294 -1.20 13.29 26.01
N SER A 295 -1.89 12.61 26.93
CA SER A 295 -1.33 12.14 28.19
C SER A 295 -1.21 10.61 28.19
N TYR A 296 -0.04 10.12 28.63
CA TYR A 296 0.31 8.70 28.65
C TYR A 296 0.76 8.25 30.06
N LEU A 297 0.41 7.02 30.44
CA LEU A 297 0.79 6.43 31.73
C LEU A 297 2.27 6.02 31.76
N TYR A 298 2.78 5.53 30.64
CA TYR A 298 4.10 4.92 30.53
C TYR A 298 4.98 5.63 29.51
N LYS A 299 6.29 5.63 29.78
CA LYS A 299 7.33 6.14 28.87
C LYS A 299 8.56 5.23 28.96
N TRP A 300 9.06 4.82 27.81
CA TRP A 300 10.36 4.16 27.67
C TRP A 300 11.26 4.98 26.77
N SER A 301 12.57 4.89 26.99
CA SER A 301 13.58 5.59 26.20
C SER A 301 14.78 4.68 26.01
N PHE A 302 15.14 4.45 24.76
CA PHE A 302 16.21 3.55 24.36
C PHE A 302 17.24 4.28 23.50
N GLU A 303 18.49 3.91 23.68
CA GLU A 303 19.60 4.30 22.81
C GLU A 303 20.44 3.06 22.51
N LYS A 304 20.63 2.75 21.22
CA LYS A 304 21.40 1.57 20.80
C LYS A 304 22.27 1.88 19.58
N GLU A 305 23.55 1.53 19.69
CA GLU A 305 24.49 1.58 18.59
C GLU A 305 24.41 0.28 17.77
N PHE A 306 24.41 0.40 16.44
CA PHE A 306 24.45 -0.74 15.52
C PHE A 306 25.34 -0.43 14.30
N THR A 307 25.84 -1.46 13.64
CA THR A 307 26.77 -1.32 12.50
C THR A 307 26.22 -2.02 11.27
N VAL A 308 26.20 -1.28 10.16
CA VAL A 308 25.87 -1.80 8.82
C VAL A 308 27.17 -2.03 8.06
N THR A 309 27.46 -3.29 7.73
CA THR A 309 28.65 -3.65 6.96
C THR A 309 28.48 -3.32 5.48
N GLY A 310 29.60 -3.13 4.77
CA GLY A 310 29.58 -2.86 3.33
C GLY A 310 28.96 -3.97 2.48
N ASP A 311 29.10 -5.24 2.90
CA ASP A 311 28.50 -6.38 2.20
C ASP A 311 26.98 -6.40 2.39
N VAL A 312 26.49 -6.22 3.62
CA VAL A 312 25.06 -6.16 3.92
C VAL A 312 24.40 -4.99 3.17
N ALA A 313 24.98 -3.79 3.26
CA ALA A 313 24.47 -2.63 2.54
C ALA A 313 24.38 -2.87 1.03
N ARG A 314 25.39 -3.51 0.41
CA ARG A 314 25.38 -3.80 -1.03
C ARG A 314 24.31 -4.83 -1.42
N ASP A 315 24.16 -5.90 -0.65
CA ASP A 315 23.18 -6.95 -0.95
C ASP A 315 21.75 -6.41 -0.83
N LEU A 316 21.43 -5.73 0.27
CA LEU A 316 20.13 -5.11 0.49
C LEU A 316 19.81 -4.07 -0.58
N ASN A 317 20.73 -3.13 -0.86
CA ASN A 317 20.54 -2.14 -1.93
C ASN A 317 20.34 -2.73 -3.33
N LYS A 318 20.83 -3.94 -3.61
CA LYS A 318 20.67 -4.58 -4.91
C LYS A 318 19.27 -5.18 -5.08
N LYS A 319 18.68 -5.66 -3.98
CA LYS A 319 17.34 -6.25 -3.93
C LYS A 319 16.24 -5.21 -3.79
N ASP A 320 16.60 -4.00 -3.33
CA ASP A 320 15.65 -2.93 -3.09
C ASP A 320 15.01 -2.43 -4.39
N VAL A 321 13.69 -2.58 -4.50
CA VAL A 321 12.91 -2.18 -5.70
C VAL A 321 12.74 -0.67 -5.85
N THR A 322 13.02 0.11 -4.80
CA THR A 322 12.93 1.58 -4.83
C THR A 322 14.22 2.26 -5.23
N ILE A 323 15.35 1.55 -5.16
CA ILE A 323 16.65 2.10 -5.48
C ILE A 323 16.87 2.02 -6.99
N GLU A 324 16.75 3.16 -7.67
CA GLU A 324 17.04 3.24 -9.09
C GLU A 324 18.51 2.88 -9.39
N THR A 325 18.70 2.04 -10.40
CA THR A 325 20.04 1.73 -10.91
C THR A 325 20.59 2.95 -11.64
N ASP A 326 21.63 3.56 -11.08
CA ASP A 326 22.30 4.70 -11.69
C ASP A 326 23.06 4.29 -12.97
N TYR A 327 22.50 4.64 -14.14
CA TYR A 327 23.13 4.47 -15.45
C TYR A 327 23.96 5.69 -15.89
N THR A 328 24.28 6.63 -14.99
CA THR A 328 25.09 7.82 -15.33
C THR A 328 26.45 7.45 -15.93
N TRP A 329 27.05 6.35 -15.48
CA TRP A 329 28.27 5.81 -16.08
C TRP A 329 28.09 5.38 -17.55
N LEU A 330 26.91 4.86 -17.92
CA LEU A 330 26.59 4.48 -19.29
C LEU A 330 26.46 5.73 -20.18
N TYR A 331 25.91 6.83 -19.66
CA TYR A 331 25.90 8.11 -20.37
C TYR A 331 27.31 8.67 -20.59
N PHE A 332 28.23 8.55 -19.61
CA PHE A 332 29.64 8.91 -19.81
C PHE A 332 30.32 8.01 -20.85
N LEU A 333 30.01 6.71 -20.87
CA LEU A 333 30.54 5.75 -21.84
C LEU A 333 30.03 6.04 -23.26
N ILE A 334 28.73 6.29 -23.42
CA ILE A 334 28.11 6.70 -24.69
C ILE A 334 28.68 8.04 -25.15
N GLY A 335 28.81 9.01 -24.23
CA GLY A 335 29.42 10.31 -24.51
C GLY A 335 30.88 10.16 -24.99
N GLY A 336 31.66 9.30 -24.36
CA GLY A 336 33.02 8.96 -24.78
C GLY A 336 33.08 8.31 -26.16
N LEU A 337 32.18 7.36 -26.46
CA LEU A 337 32.04 6.71 -27.76
C LEU A 337 31.66 7.70 -28.87
N LEU A 338 30.73 8.63 -28.59
CA LEU A 338 30.32 9.67 -29.53
C LEU A 338 31.45 10.67 -29.80
N LEU A 339 32.23 11.05 -28.78
CA LEU A 339 33.44 11.85 -28.93
C LEU A 339 34.48 11.15 -29.81
N LEU A 340 34.67 9.85 -29.60
CA LEU A 340 35.60 9.03 -30.38
C LEU A 340 35.14 8.90 -31.84
N LEU A 341 33.84 8.70 -32.07
CA LEU A 341 33.23 8.68 -33.41
C LEU A 341 33.39 10.03 -34.12
N ALA A 342 33.14 11.15 -33.42
CA ALA A 342 33.33 12.50 -33.94
C ALA A 342 34.80 12.75 -34.32
N LEU A 343 35.74 12.26 -33.51
CA LEU A 343 37.18 12.37 -33.77
C LEU A 343 37.59 11.54 -34.99
N LEU A 344 37.06 10.33 -35.14
CA LEU A 344 37.27 9.47 -36.31
C LEU A 344 36.68 10.08 -37.59
N LEU A 345 35.47 10.64 -37.52
CA LEU A 345 34.84 11.34 -38.64
C LEU A 345 35.63 12.60 -39.03
N LEU A 346 36.16 13.34 -38.06
CA LEU A 346 37.02 14.51 -38.28
C LEU A 346 38.35 14.12 -38.93
N LEU A 347 38.98 13.03 -38.49
CA LEU A 347 40.19 12.48 -39.10
C LEU A 347 39.94 11.95 -40.52
N TRP A 348 38.82 11.25 -40.73
CA TRP A 348 38.40 10.77 -42.04
C TRP A 348 38.11 11.93 -43.00
N TYR A 349 37.44 12.98 -42.53
CA TYR A 349 37.13 14.17 -43.29
C TYR A 349 38.38 15.01 -43.62
N ARG A 350 39.31 15.14 -42.67
CA ARG A 350 40.64 15.76 -42.90
C ARG A 350 41.45 15.01 -43.96
N ARG A 351 41.32 13.67 -44.03
CA ARG A 351 41.93 12.87 -45.09
C ARG A 351 41.26 13.04 -46.45
N LYS A 352 39.99 13.48 -46.54
CA LYS A 352 39.20 13.35 -47.77
C LYS A 352 39.21 14.51 -48.79
N LYS A 353 39.52 15.78 -48.48
CA LYS A 353 39.97 16.78 -49.51
C LYS A 353 40.14 18.26 -49.09
N LYS A 354 41.13 18.86 -49.74
CA LYS A 354 41.30 20.29 -50.09
C LYS A 354 40.01 20.87 -50.74
N MET A 355 39.41 21.93 -50.16
CA MET A 355 38.71 23.06 -50.83
C MET A 355 37.90 23.93 -49.83
N LYS A 356 38.11 25.26 -49.94
CA LYS A 356 37.45 26.48 -49.37
C LYS A 356 37.11 26.52 -47.86
N ARG A 357 37.88 27.35 -47.13
CA ARG A 357 38.11 27.33 -45.66
C ARG A 357 37.05 28.05 -44.78
N MET A 358 36.44 29.16 -45.21
CA MET A 358 35.60 29.97 -44.29
C MET A 358 34.11 29.55 -44.14
N LYS A 359 33.46 29.01 -45.17
CA LYS A 359 32.06 28.52 -45.04
C LYS A 359 31.94 27.18 -44.31
N ARG A 360 33.07 26.50 -44.11
CA ARG A 360 33.17 25.12 -43.62
C ARG A 360 33.27 25.04 -42.10
N GLU A 361 34.04 25.93 -41.48
CA GLU A 361 34.20 26.01 -40.02
C GLU A 361 32.89 26.39 -39.31
N HIS A 362 32.11 27.31 -39.88
CA HIS A 362 30.79 27.65 -39.34
C HIS A 362 29.80 26.48 -39.46
N LEU A 363 29.78 25.78 -40.61
CA LEU A 363 28.86 24.66 -40.82
C LEU A 363 29.19 23.45 -39.92
N GLU A 364 30.47 23.13 -39.73
CA GLU A 364 30.94 22.06 -38.82
C GLU A 364 30.55 22.38 -37.36
N LYS A 365 30.69 23.64 -36.94
CA LYS A 365 30.28 24.10 -35.62
C LYS A 365 28.77 23.98 -35.41
N TYR A 366 27.95 24.45 -36.35
CA TYR A 366 26.49 24.35 -36.25
C TYR A 366 25.99 22.90 -36.29
N LEU A 367 26.70 21.99 -36.96
CA LEU A 367 26.37 20.56 -36.97
C LEU A 367 26.65 19.89 -35.62
N ILE A 368 27.78 20.21 -34.99
CA ILE A 368 28.15 19.69 -33.66
C ILE A 368 27.21 20.24 -32.59
N ASP A 369 26.96 21.55 -32.60
CA ASP A 369 25.98 22.18 -31.70
C ASP A 369 24.59 21.56 -31.91
N GLY A 370 24.19 21.31 -33.17
CA GLY A 370 22.92 20.66 -33.50
C GLY A 370 22.80 19.21 -32.99
N LEU A 371 23.86 18.40 -33.08
CA LEU A 371 23.87 17.02 -32.58
C LEU A 371 23.86 16.95 -31.04
N ILE A 372 24.59 17.86 -30.37
CA ILE A 372 24.58 17.97 -28.91
C ILE A 372 23.20 18.41 -28.41
N ILE A 373 22.60 19.42 -29.04
CA ILE A 373 21.25 19.88 -28.73
C ILE A 373 20.25 18.75 -28.94
N ALA A 374 20.32 18.03 -30.07
CA ALA A 374 19.42 16.90 -30.35
C ALA A 374 19.57 15.75 -29.34
N GLY A 375 20.80 15.42 -28.94
CA GLY A 375 21.07 14.39 -27.93
C GLY A 375 20.53 14.75 -26.54
N ILE A 376 20.73 15.99 -26.10
CA ILE A 376 20.20 16.46 -24.81
C ILE A 376 18.66 16.54 -24.86
N LEU A 377 18.07 16.97 -25.98
CA LEU A 377 16.61 16.98 -26.17
C LEU A 377 16.00 15.59 -26.07
N LEU A 378 16.62 14.57 -26.67
CA LEU A 378 16.16 13.19 -26.59
C LEU A 378 16.18 12.64 -25.15
N LEU A 379 17.25 12.93 -24.39
CA LEU A 379 17.34 12.56 -22.97
C LEU A 379 16.35 13.33 -22.09
N ALA A 380 15.96 14.54 -22.49
CA ALA A 380 15.00 15.38 -21.77
C ALA A 380 13.53 15.04 -22.08
N LEU A 381 13.24 14.22 -23.10
CA LEU A 381 11.86 13.90 -23.53
C LEU A 381 10.95 13.35 -22.41
N PRO A 382 11.35 12.36 -21.58
CA PRO A 382 10.48 11.86 -20.51
C PRO A 382 10.16 12.95 -19.49
N PHE A 383 11.17 13.74 -19.08
CA PHE A 383 11.00 14.86 -18.16
C PHE A 383 10.10 15.98 -18.72
N LEU A 384 10.19 16.24 -20.03
CA LEU A 384 9.35 17.22 -20.73
C LEU A 384 7.89 16.79 -20.70
N LYS A 385 7.60 15.51 -20.98
CA LYS A 385 6.25 14.95 -20.95
C LYS A 385 5.61 15.15 -19.57
N GLU A 386 6.29 14.74 -18.51
CA GLU A 386 5.81 14.89 -17.12
C GLU A 386 5.65 16.36 -16.71
N SER A 387 6.59 17.22 -17.11
CA SER A 387 6.50 18.66 -16.85
C SER A 387 5.28 19.29 -17.51
N ILE A 388 4.95 18.88 -18.74
CA ILE A 388 3.77 19.38 -19.46
C ILE A 388 2.49 18.98 -18.74
N VAL A 389 2.35 17.70 -18.33
CA VAL A 389 1.18 17.23 -17.56
C VAL A 389 1.04 18.03 -16.26
N SER A 390 2.13 18.16 -15.48
CA SER A 390 2.09 18.91 -14.22
C SER A 390 1.76 20.40 -14.42
N TRP A 391 2.21 21.01 -15.52
CA TRP A 391 1.90 22.39 -15.87
C TRP A 391 0.42 22.54 -16.25
N GLN A 392 -0.11 21.63 -17.07
CA GLN A 392 -1.52 21.61 -17.45
C GLN A 392 -2.41 21.52 -16.20
N LEU A 393 -2.15 20.55 -15.32
CA LEU A 393 -2.92 20.37 -14.07
C LEU A 393 -2.85 21.60 -13.16
N ARG A 394 -1.67 22.21 -13.01
CA ARG A 394 -1.52 23.46 -12.24
C ARG A 394 -2.33 24.63 -12.81
N THR A 395 -2.50 24.68 -14.13
CA THR A 395 -3.24 25.74 -14.82
C THR A 395 -4.74 25.47 -14.95
N SER A 396 -5.19 24.28 -14.57
CA SER A 396 -6.59 23.89 -14.57
C SER A 396 -7.26 24.23 -13.24
N GLU A 397 -8.52 24.64 -13.30
CA GLU A 397 -9.37 24.85 -12.13
C GLU A 397 -10.12 23.55 -11.80
N LEU A 398 -10.05 23.09 -10.54
CA LEU A 398 -10.76 21.88 -10.11
C LEU A 398 -12.12 22.25 -9.49
N THR A 399 -13.18 21.75 -10.11
CA THR A 399 -14.57 21.90 -9.63
C THR A 399 -15.10 20.56 -9.18
N ILE A 400 -15.83 20.52 -8.05
CA ILE A 400 -16.42 19.28 -7.52
C ILE A 400 -17.92 19.29 -7.74
N ALA A 401 -18.41 18.29 -8.46
CA ALA A 401 -19.82 18.05 -8.72
C ALA A 401 -20.36 16.94 -7.80
N THR A 402 -21.57 17.13 -7.28
CA THR A 402 -22.26 16.14 -6.43
C THR A 402 -23.25 15.28 -7.22
N GLN A 403 -23.38 15.51 -8.53
CA GLN A 403 -24.28 14.77 -9.41
C GLN A 403 -23.52 14.34 -10.66
N LEU A 404 -23.76 13.10 -11.10
CA LEU A 404 -23.17 12.55 -12.32
C LEU A 404 -23.54 13.38 -13.56
N PRO A 405 -22.67 13.39 -14.59
CA PRO A 405 -22.98 14.09 -15.84
C PRO A 405 -24.13 13.38 -16.56
N THR A 406 -24.96 14.15 -17.28
CA THR A 406 -26.07 13.59 -18.08
C THR A 406 -25.62 12.69 -19.23
N THR A 407 -24.35 12.81 -19.64
CA THR A 407 -23.72 11.94 -20.64
C THR A 407 -22.32 11.58 -20.18
N ILE A 408 -22.06 10.29 -19.99
CA ILE A 408 -20.72 9.76 -19.69
C ILE A 408 -20.03 9.48 -21.03
N PRO A 409 -18.78 9.95 -21.25
CA PRO A 409 -18.00 9.61 -22.44
C PRO A 409 -17.89 8.10 -22.66
N GLU A 410 -17.89 7.66 -23.91
CA GLU A 410 -17.68 6.26 -24.27
C GLU A 410 -16.27 5.80 -23.84
N GLU A 411 -16.16 4.57 -23.34
CA GLU A 411 -14.93 4.02 -22.82
C GLU A 411 -13.89 3.86 -23.94
N GLU A 412 -12.67 4.36 -23.72
CA GLU A 412 -11.54 4.18 -24.63
C GLU A 412 -10.68 3.01 -24.17
N THR A 413 -9.99 2.35 -25.11
CA THR A 413 -8.91 1.44 -24.74
C THR A 413 -7.81 2.22 -24.02
N ILE A 414 -7.54 1.87 -22.76
CA ILE A 414 -6.51 2.51 -21.96
C ILE A 414 -5.14 2.14 -22.52
N GLN A 415 -4.36 3.15 -22.90
CA GLN A 415 -3.01 2.97 -23.40
C GLN A 415 -2.06 3.89 -22.65
N MET A 416 -0.76 3.57 -22.67
CA MET A 416 0.23 4.54 -22.18
C MET A 416 0.14 5.83 -23.02
N PRO A 417 0.04 7.01 -22.38
CA PRO A 417 -0.14 8.25 -23.11
C PRO A 417 1.07 8.53 -24.00
N ALA A 418 0.85 8.77 -25.28
CA ALA A 418 1.89 9.21 -26.20
C ALA A 418 2.22 10.69 -25.96
N LEU A 419 3.31 11.18 -26.54
CA LEU A 419 3.68 12.60 -26.45
C LEU A 419 2.58 13.50 -27.04
N GLY A 420 1.87 13.02 -28.08
CA GLY A 420 0.76 13.73 -28.71
C GLY A 420 -0.44 13.93 -27.78
N ASP A 421 -0.76 12.94 -26.95
CA ASP A 421 -1.91 12.99 -26.03
C ASP A 421 -1.68 13.97 -24.88
N VAL A 422 -0.43 14.07 -24.43
CA VAL A 422 0.01 15.04 -23.41
C VAL A 422 0.07 16.46 -23.97
N LEU A 423 0.46 16.62 -25.23
CA LEU A 423 0.53 17.93 -25.90
C LEU A 423 -0.84 18.43 -26.40
N ALA A 424 -1.87 17.59 -26.37
CA ALA A 424 -3.21 17.98 -26.77
C ALA A 424 -3.76 19.11 -25.87
N PRO A 425 -4.51 20.08 -26.42
CA PRO A 425 -5.13 21.12 -25.62
C PRO A 425 -6.10 20.50 -24.62
N GLN A 426 -5.90 20.78 -23.33
CA GLN A 426 -6.75 20.29 -22.27
C GLN A 426 -7.76 21.36 -21.83
N SER A 427 -8.91 20.93 -21.32
CA SER A 427 -9.91 21.84 -20.77
C SER A 427 -9.36 22.64 -19.58
N ALA A 428 -9.66 23.93 -19.54
CA ALA A 428 -9.26 24.80 -18.43
C ALA A 428 -9.91 24.43 -17.10
N THR A 429 -11.00 23.66 -17.12
CA THR A 429 -11.72 23.19 -15.94
C THR A 429 -11.73 21.68 -15.90
N ILE A 430 -11.42 21.12 -14.73
CA ILE A 430 -11.54 19.71 -14.40
C ILE A 430 -12.75 19.58 -13.49
N THR A 431 -13.67 18.67 -13.83
CA THR A 431 -14.83 18.36 -12.98
C THR A 431 -14.58 17.02 -12.30
N GLY A 432 -14.26 17.09 -11.01
CA GLY A 432 -14.20 15.93 -10.13
C GLY A 432 -15.57 15.64 -9.51
N TYR A 433 -15.78 14.39 -9.13
CA TYR A 433 -16.97 13.89 -8.45
C TYR A 433 -16.65 13.41 -7.04
N GLY A 434 -15.43 13.68 -6.55
CA GLY A 434 -14.95 13.15 -5.30
C GLY A 434 -13.43 13.16 -5.20
N PHE A 435 -12.92 12.51 -4.17
CA PHE A 435 -11.49 12.33 -3.91
C PHE A 435 -11.21 10.96 -3.31
N VAL A 436 -10.06 10.41 -3.64
CA VAL A 436 -9.41 9.32 -2.90
C VAL A 436 -8.13 9.86 -2.27
N ALA A 437 -7.88 9.54 -1.01
CA ALA A 437 -6.70 9.98 -0.28
C ALA A 437 -6.15 8.90 0.65
N ILE A 438 -4.82 8.82 0.74
CA ILE A 438 -4.09 8.03 1.73
C ILE A 438 -3.09 8.98 2.37
N GLU A 439 -3.42 9.49 3.55
CA GLU A 439 -2.66 10.58 4.18
C GLU A 439 -1.24 10.16 4.56
N ALA A 440 -1.06 8.90 4.99
CA ALA A 440 0.22 8.33 5.39
C ALA A 440 1.30 8.33 4.30
N ILE A 441 0.92 8.49 3.02
CA ILE A 441 1.84 8.55 1.87
C ILE A 441 1.63 9.84 1.05
N GLU A 442 0.99 10.86 1.66
CA GLU A 442 0.65 12.13 1.02
C GLU A 442 -0.11 11.98 -0.33
N PHE A 443 -0.85 10.88 -0.50
CA PHE A 443 -1.57 10.60 -1.73
C PHE A 443 -2.96 11.24 -1.68
N GLN A 444 -3.27 12.05 -2.69
CA GLN A 444 -4.63 12.55 -2.92
C GLN A 444 -4.87 12.73 -4.43
N GLN A 445 -5.98 12.18 -4.92
CA GLN A 445 -6.38 12.34 -6.33
C GLN A 445 -7.87 12.65 -6.44
N PRO A 446 -8.28 13.56 -7.35
CA PRO A 446 -9.69 13.75 -7.66
C PRO A 446 -10.23 12.52 -8.38
N LEU A 447 -11.50 12.20 -8.10
CA LEU A 447 -12.24 11.13 -8.77
C LEU A 447 -12.99 11.71 -9.97
N LEU A 448 -12.75 11.13 -11.13
CA LEU A 448 -13.29 11.54 -12.42
C LEU A 448 -14.19 10.43 -12.97
N VAL A 449 -15.09 10.81 -13.89
CA VAL A 449 -16.01 9.89 -14.56
C VAL A 449 -15.74 9.90 -16.07
N GLY A 450 -15.83 8.73 -16.69
CA GLY A 450 -15.53 8.49 -18.10
C GLY A 450 -14.13 7.93 -18.30
N LEU A 451 -14.04 6.63 -18.63
CA LEU A 451 -12.79 5.88 -18.80
C LEU A 451 -12.10 6.24 -20.12
N THR A 452 -11.46 7.42 -20.14
CA THR A 452 -10.73 7.94 -21.31
C THR A 452 -9.28 8.21 -20.94
N ASN A 453 -8.38 8.17 -21.93
CA ASN A 453 -6.97 8.45 -21.70
C ASN A 453 -6.75 9.89 -21.18
N GLN A 454 -7.64 10.82 -21.55
CA GLN A 454 -7.60 12.22 -21.08
C GLN A 454 -7.98 12.38 -19.61
N GLN A 455 -8.93 11.58 -19.09
CA GLN A 455 -9.33 11.65 -17.69
C GLN A 455 -8.28 11.01 -16.77
N LEU A 456 -7.69 9.89 -17.19
CA LEU A 456 -6.62 9.21 -16.43
C LEU A 456 -5.33 10.04 -16.31
N LEU A 457 -5.16 11.07 -17.14
CA LEU A 457 -4.07 12.06 -17.03
C LEU A 457 -4.33 13.14 -15.96
N LYS A 458 -5.55 13.21 -15.42
CA LYS A 458 -6.00 14.28 -14.50
C LYS A 458 -6.26 13.81 -13.07
N GLY A 459 -6.47 12.52 -12.86
CA GLY A 459 -6.79 11.95 -11.56
C GLY A 459 -7.16 10.48 -11.65
N GLY A 460 -7.80 9.97 -10.61
CA GLY A 460 -8.37 8.63 -10.60
C GLY A 460 -9.71 8.62 -11.34
N VAL A 461 -9.96 7.59 -12.15
CA VAL A 461 -11.23 7.42 -12.86
C VAL A 461 -12.04 6.31 -12.20
N VAL A 462 -13.28 6.63 -11.84
CA VAL A 462 -14.24 5.65 -11.32
C VAL A 462 -14.71 4.78 -12.47
N MET A 463 -14.43 3.48 -12.39
CA MET A 463 -14.72 2.54 -13.48
C MET A 463 -16.22 2.36 -13.69
N PHE A 464 -16.97 2.30 -12.60
CA PHE A 464 -18.41 2.05 -12.60
C PHE A 464 -19.11 3.20 -11.86
N PRO A 465 -19.46 4.30 -12.54
CA PRO A 465 -19.93 5.52 -11.89
C PRO A 465 -21.22 5.37 -11.07
N GLU A 466 -22.02 4.35 -11.36
CA GLU A 466 -23.26 4.01 -10.64
C GLU A 466 -23.01 3.18 -9.37
N ARG A 467 -21.81 2.65 -9.15
CA ARG A 467 -21.45 1.94 -7.91
C ARG A 467 -21.17 2.95 -6.80
N LEU A 468 -21.83 2.79 -5.66
CA LEU A 468 -21.73 3.70 -4.51
C LEU A 468 -20.78 3.13 -3.45
N LEU A 469 -20.30 3.98 -2.54
CA LEU A 469 -19.25 3.59 -1.58
C LEU A 469 -19.75 2.54 -0.57
N LYS A 470 -21.04 2.59 -0.21
CA LYS A 470 -21.58 1.81 0.91
C LYS A 470 -21.99 0.38 0.58
N ASN A 471 -22.21 0.08 -0.70
CA ASN A 471 -22.89 -1.15 -1.10
C ASN A 471 -22.20 -1.87 -2.25
N ASN A 472 -21.03 -1.42 -2.72
CA ASN A 472 -20.42 -1.98 -3.91
C ASN A 472 -18.90 -2.06 -3.79
N ASN A 473 -18.30 -2.90 -4.62
CA ASN A 473 -16.89 -2.77 -4.97
C ASN A 473 -16.67 -1.51 -5.80
N PHE A 474 -16.23 -0.45 -5.14
CA PHE A 474 -15.91 0.85 -5.72
C PHE A 474 -14.51 0.78 -6.36
N VAL A 475 -14.47 0.78 -7.69
CA VAL A 475 -13.24 0.59 -8.46
C VAL A 475 -12.73 1.90 -9.03
N VAL A 476 -11.47 2.24 -8.73
CA VAL A 476 -10.80 3.43 -9.25
C VAL A 476 -9.51 3.06 -9.97
N LEU A 477 -9.36 3.53 -11.20
CA LEU A 477 -8.15 3.35 -12.00
C LEU A 477 -7.34 4.64 -12.08
N GLY A 478 -6.02 4.53 -12.13
CA GLY A 478 -5.16 5.66 -12.44
C GLY A 478 -3.83 5.25 -13.06
N HIS A 479 -3.21 6.18 -13.79
CA HIS A 479 -1.91 5.92 -14.43
C HIS A 479 -0.74 6.04 -13.46
N HIS A 480 0.24 5.17 -13.65
CA HIS A 480 1.60 5.30 -13.12
C HIS A 480 2.52 5.76 -14.28
N LEU A 481 3.02 6.99 -14.21
CA LEU A 481 3.66 7.67 -15.35
C LEU A 481 5.19 7.75 -15.31
N GLY A 482 5.88 7.10 -14.36
CA GLY A 482 7.36 7.15 -14.28
C GLY A 482 7.89 7.60 -12.94
N ARG A 483 7.21 8.56 -12.32
CA ARG A 483 7.57 9.10 -11.01
C ARG A 483 6.56 8.68 -9.97
N GLN A 484 7.07 8.22 -8.83
CA GLN A 484 6.26 7.82 -7.69
C GLN A 484 5.29 8.94 -7.27
N SER A 485 5.71 10.21 -7.25
CA SER A 485 4.86 11.34 -6.80
C SER A 485 3.71 11.78 -7.72
N LEU A 486 3.53 11.21 -8.93
CA LEU A 486 2.51 11.70 -9.89
C LEU A 486 1.36 10.71 -10.08
N LEU A 487 0.13 11.21 -9.94
CA LEU A 487 -1.10 10.43 -10.08
C LEU A 487 -1.09 9.19 -9.18
N PHE A 488 -1.36 8.00 -9.72
CA PHE A 488 -1.44 6.76 -8.96
C PHE A 488 -0.07 6.10 -8.72
N GLY A 489 1.04 6.73 -9.15
CA GLY A 489 2.38 6.24 -8.86
C GLY A 489 2.66 6.03 -7.36
N GLN A 490 2.08 6.88 -6.49
CA GLN A 490 2.29 6.81 -5.04
C GLN A 490 1.59 5.60 -4.41
N LEU A 491 0.60 4.99 -5.08
CA LEU A 491 -0.06 3.81 -4.56
C LEU A 491 0.89 2.62 -4.36
N LEU A 492 2.04 2.61 -5.04
CA LEU A 492 3.09 1.61 -4.84
C LEU A 492 3.77 1.72 -3.46
N GLU A 493 3.56 2.81 -2.73
CA GLU A 493 4.03 3.00 -1.35
C GLU A 493 2.98 2.57 -0.32
N ALA A 494 1.71 2.43 -0.74
CA ALA A 494 0.63 2.04 0.13
C ALA A 494 0.83 0.62 0.71
N GLN A 495 0.51 0.46 1.99
CA GLN A 495 0.67 -0.79 2.73
C GLN A 495 -0.68 -1.27 3.27
N VAL A 496 -0.79 -2.59 3.47
CA VAL A 496 -1.88 -3.18 4.25
C VAL A 496 -1.90 -2.54 5.64
N GLY A 497 -3.09 -2.20 6.13
CA GLY A 497 -3.32 -1.46 7.38
C GLY A 497 -3.46 0.06 7.20
N MET A 498 -3.10 0.63 6.05
CA MET A 498 -3.26 2.08 5.84
C MET A 498 -4.73 2.47 5.62
N GLU A 499 -5.14 3.58 6.23
CA GLU A 499 -6.47 4.15 6.02
C GLU A 499 -6.58 4.86 4.66
N VAL A 500 -7.70 4.65 3.97
CA VAL A 500 -8.03 5.30 2.70
C VAL A 500 -9.34 6.06 2.86
N SER A 501 -9.27 7.39 2.72
CA SER A 501 -10.44 8.26 2.74
C SER A 501 -10.98 8.43 1.32
N VAL A 502 -12.23 8.02 1.10
CA VAL A 502 -12.92 8.23 -0.17
C VAL A 502 -14.14 9.13 0.02
N THR A 503 -14.26 10.12 -0.84
CA THR A 503 -15.47 10.91 -1.03
C THR A 503 -15.93 10.73 -2.46
N TYR A 504 -17.23 10.50 -2.67
CA TYR A 504 -17.80 10.37 -4.02
C TYR A 504 -19.24 10.86 -4.00
N LEU A 505 -19.55 11.82 -4.87
CA LEU A 505 -20.80 12.58 -4.88
C LEU A 505 -21.08 13.20 -3.50
N GLU A 506 -22.10 12.73 -2.80
CA GLU A 506 -22.45 13.16 -1.44
C GLU A 506 -22.01 12.14 -0.37
N GLU A 507 -21.41 11.02 -0.78
CA GLU A 507 -20.96 9.97 0.11
C GLU A 507 -19.52 10.17 0.56
N ARG A 508 -19.23 9.72 1.78
CA ARG A 508 -17.89 9.60 2.34
C ARG A 508 -17.76 8.27 3.04
N GLN A 509 -16.62 7.61 2.84
CA GLN A 509 -16.30 6.34 3.47
C GLN A 509 -14.80 6.29 3.79
N GLN A 510 -14.48 5.79 4.97
CA GLN A 510 -13.11 5.42 5.35
C GLN A 510 -12.95 3.92 5.14
N TYR A 511 -11.82 3.52 4.55
CA TYR A 511 -11.43 2.13 4.33
C TYR A 511 -10.07 1.86 4.99
N ILE A 512 -9.75 0.59 5.19
CA ILE A 512 -8.40 0.12 5.54
C ILE A 512 -7.94 -0.86 4.46
N ILE A 513 -6.71 -0.68 3.97
CA ILE A 513 -6.12 -1.60 2.99
C ILE A 513 -5.93 -2.96 3.65
N ILE A 514 -6.46 -4.01 3.05
CA ILE A 514 -6.35 -5.39 3.56
C ILE A 514 -5.48 -6.27 2.67
N ASP A 515 -5.35 -5.93 1.39
CA ASP A 515 -4.58 -6.71 0.43
C ASP A 515 -3.89 -5.79 -0.60
N LYS A 516 -2.73 -6.23 -1.08
CA LYS A 516 -1.98 -5.62 -2.18
C LYS A 516 -1.34 -6.72 -3.03
N LYS A 517 -1.50 -6.64 -4.34
CA LYS A 517 -0.98 -7.67 -5.26
C LYS A 517 -0.74 -7.15 -6.66
N VAL A 518 0.01 -7.92 -7.44
CA VAL A 518 0.18 -7.73 -8.88
C VAL A 518 -0.59 -8.85 -9.58
N VAL A 519 -1.48 -8.48 -10.50
CA VAL A 519 -2.32 -9.41 -11.30
C VAL A 519 -2.11 -9.16 -12.78
N ASP A 520 -2.48 -10.12 -13.63
CA ASP A 520 -2.53 -9.90 -15.09
C ASP A 520 -3.70 -8.97 -15.46
N GLU A 521 -3.56 -8.17 -16.52
CA GLU A 521 -4.59 -7.23 -16.98
C GLU A 521 -5.87 -7.92 -17.47
N SER A 522 -5.79 -9.21 -17.81
CA SER A 522 -6.94 -10.05 -18.13
C SER A 522 -7.69 -10.58 -16.91
N ASP A 523 -7.12 -10.44 -15.69
CA ASP A 523 -7.79 -10.82 -14.45
C ASP A 523 -8.87 -9.80 -14.07
N LEU A 524 -10.09 -10.07 -14.54
CA LEU A 524 -11.27 -9.24 -14.25
C LEU A 524 -11.90 -9.55 -12.89
N SER A 525 -11.41 -10.56 -12.15
CA SER A 525 -12.02 -10.98 -10.87
C SER A 525 -12.00 -9.84 -9.84
N VAL A 526 -10.95 -9.01 -9.85
CA VAL A 526 -10.78 -7.83 -8.98
C VAL A 526 -11.84 -6.75 -9.19
N LEU A 527 -12.55 -6.77 -10.32
CA LEU A 527 -13.59 -5.80 -10.69
C LEU A 527 -14.99 -6.23 -10.25
N THR A 528 -15.13 -7.47 -9.78
CA THR A 528 -16.41 -8.09 -9.43
C THR A 528 -17.07 -7.32 -8.29
N ASP A 529 -18.40 -7.15 -8.41
CA ASP A 529 -19.22 -6.52 -7.40
C ASP A 529 -20.15 -7.56 -6.79
N ASP A 530 -19.92 -7.83 -5.52
CA ASP A 530 -20.68 -8.75 -4.67
C ASP A 530 -21.73 -8.00 -3.82
N GLN A 531 -21.94 -6.71 -4.11
CA GLN A 531 -22.77 -5.79 -3.33
C GLN A 531 -22.28 -5.60 -1.88
N THR A 532 -21.00 -5.85 -1.63
CA THR A 532 -20.34 -5.51 -0.37
C THR A 532 -19.52 -4.22 -0.53
N PRO A 533 -19.46 -3.35 0.49
CA PRO A 533 -18.62 -2.17 0.43
C PRO A 533 -17.15 -2.59 0.41
N LYS A 534 -16.49 -2.30 -0.70
CA LYS A 534 -15.07 -2.57 -0.91
C LYS A 534 -14.49 -1.49 -1.80
N LEU A 535 -13.22 -1.16 -1.61
CA LEU A 535 -12.49 -0.24 -2.46
C LEU A 535 -11.39 -1.01 -3.19
N THR A 536 -11.36 -0.89 -4.51
CA THR A 536 -10.30 -1.45 -5.35
C THR A 536 -9.59 -0.32 -6.10
N LEU A 537 -8.31 -0.12 -5.81
CA LEU A 537 -7.47 0.86 -6.51
C LEU A 537 -6.51 0.14 -7.46
N ILE A 538 -6.49 0.55 -8.73
CA ILE A 538 -5.73 -0.15 -9.78
C ILE A 538 -4.77 0.81 -10.49
N THR A 539 -3.51 0.41 -10.63
CA THR A 539 -2.51 1.10 -11.45
C THR A 539 -1.52 0.13 -12.12
N CYS A 540 -0.56 0.64 -12.90
CA CYS A 540 0.50 -0.19 -13.47
C CYS A 540 1.65 -0.36 -12.47
N PRO A 541 2.22 -1.57 -12.26
CA PRO A 541 3.33 -1.78 -11.33
C PRO A 541 4.62 -1.10 -11.80
N THR A 542 4.78 -0.91 -13.12
CA THR A 542 5.92 -0.20 -13.71
C THR A 542 5.43 0.93 -14.61
N PRO A 543 6.27 1.96 -14.86
CA PRO A 543 5.93 3.04 -15.78
C PRO A 543 6.17 2.68 -17.26
N THR A 544 6.57 1.44 -17.52
CA THR A 544 6.78 0.86 -18.84
C THR A 544 5.59 0.00 -19.26
N ARG A 545 5.52 -0.40 -20.54
CA ARG A 545 4.44 -1.28 -21.01
C ARG A 545 4.49 -2.60 -20.24
N THR A 546 3.41 -2.92 -19.56
CA THR A 546 3.26 -4.16 -18.81
C THR A 546 1.84 -4.69 -19.00
N GLU A 547 1.74 -6.01 -19.06
CA GLU A 547 0.46 -6.75 -19.04
C GLU A 547 -0.01 -6.96 -17.59
N GLU A 548 0.73 -6.45 -16.60
CA GLU A 548 0.40 -6.56 -15.18
C GLU A 548 -0.29 -5.30 -14.63
N ARG A 549 -1.02 -5.47 -13.53
CA ARG A 549 -1.70 -4.42 -12.77
C ARG A 549 -1.42 -4.57 -11.29
N TYR A 550 -1.04 -3.46 -10.65
CA TYR A 550 -0.94 -3.37 -9.21
C TYR A 550 -2.32 -3.02 -8.65
N VAL A 551 -2.82 -3.86 -7.76
CA VAL A 551 -4.16 -3.80 -7.19
C VAL A 551 -4.05 -3.69 -5.67
N LEU A 552 -4.71 -2.67 -5.12
CA LEU A 552 -4.96 -2.54 -3.69
C LEU A 552 -6.42 -2.80 -3.42
N THR A 553 -6.70 -3.62 -2.42
CA THR A 553 -8.06 -3.88 -1.94
C THR A 553 -8.19 -3.42 -0.50
N ALA A 554 -9.25 -2.67 -0.22
CA ALA A 554 -9.53 -2.10 1.08
C ALA A 554 -11.00 -2.31 1.45
N ILE A 555 -11.29 -2.48 2.74
CA ILE A 555 -12.65 -2.65 3.29
C ILE A 555 -12.98 -1.50 4.23
N PRO A 556 -14.26 -1.14 4.43
CA PRO A 556 -14.66 -0.11 5.38
C PRO A 556 -14.02 -0.31 6.75
N VAL A 557 -13.54 0.78 7.35
CA VAL A 557 -12.96 0.73 8.70
C VAL A 557 -13.95 0.09 9.69
N GLU A 558 -15.24 0.41 9.61
CA GLU A 558 -16.30 -0.18 10.46
C GLU A 558 -16.39 -1.71 10.36
N GLN A 559 -16.07 -2.29 9.20
CA GLN A 559 -16.03 -3.75 9.02
C GLN A 559 -14.72 -4.34 9.53
N ALA A 560 -13.62 -3.59 9.46
CA ALA A 560 -12.34 -3.98 10.04
C ALA A 560 -12.29 -3.80 11.57
N THR A 561 -13.10 -2.90 12.13
CA THR A 561 -13.17 -2.56 13.56
C THR A 561 -14.40 -3.15 14.26
N ALA A 562 -15.07 -4.15 13.69
CA ALA A 562 -16.22 -4.82 14.29
C ALA A 562 -15.96 -5.50 15.67
N GLY A 563 -14.76 -5.32 16.25
CA GLY A 563 -14.40 -5.63 17.64
C GLY A 563 -14.11 -4.42 18.55
N GLN A 564 -14.35 -3.16 18.14
CA GLN A 564 -14.12 -1.97 18.97
C GLN A 564 -15.29 -0.97 18.89
N SER A 565 -15.96 -0.75 20.02
CA SER A 565 -16.86 0.38 20.23
C SER A 565 -16.04 1.65 20.41
N GLN A 566 -16.15 2.63 19.50
CA GLN A 566 -16.08 4.06 19.81
C GLN A 566 -16.78 4.94 18.75
N ASN A 567 -17.32 6.04 19.25
CA ASN A 567 -18.15 7.05 18.61
C ASN A 567 -17.62 7.58 17.26
N THR A 568 -18.37 7.36 16.18
CA THR A 568 -18.26 8.19 14.96
C THR A 568 -18.84 9.58 15.25
N ALA A 569 -17.96 10.57 15.41
CA ALA A 569 -18.36 11.97 15.40
C ALA A 569 -19.01 12.31 14.05
N THR A 570 -20.28 12.71 14.09
CA THR A 570 -20.99 13.29 12.95
C THR A 570 -20.37 14.67 12.64
N MET A 571 -19.44 14.74 11.70
CA MET A 571 -18.97 16.02 11.14
C MET A 571 -19.85 16.44 9.97
N GLY A 572 -20.52 17.60 10.13
CA GLY A 572 -21.46 18.16 9.16
C GLY A 572 -20.85 19.04 8.05
N SER A 573 -21.69 19.31 7.05
CA SER A 573 -21.60 20.30 5.95
C SER A 573 -20.77 19.92 4.70
N THR A 574 -21.51 19.49 3.67
CA THR A 574 -21.09 18.86 2.40
C THR A 574 -20.48 19.79 1.34
N SER A 575 -20.51 21.12 1.47
CA SER A 575 -19.96 22.04 0.45
C SER A 575 -18.64 22.71 0.83
N GLN A 576 -18.36 22.86 2.13
CA GLN A 576 -17.15 23.52 2.61
C GLN A 576 -15.95 22.54 2.61
N GLY A 577 -16.19 21.26 2.96
CA GLY A 577 -15.17 20.20 2.90
C GLY A 577 -14.67 19.91 1.47
N ALA A 578 -15.55 19.88 0.47
CA ALA A 578 -15.17 19.68 -0.93
C ALA A 578 -14.26 20.81 -1.46
N ARG A 579 -14.49 22.07 -1.03
CA ARG A 579 -13.64 23.20 -1.39
C ARG A 579 -12.26 23.12 -0.74
N VAL A 580 -12.17 22.65 0.51
CA VAL A 580 -10.89 22.46 1.20
C VAL A 580 -10.06 21.36 0.53
N LEU A 581 -10.68 20.22 0.17
CA LEU A 581 -10.01 19.13 -0.53
C LEU A 581 -9.54 19.55 -1.93
N ALA A 582 -10.34 20.32 -2.66
CA ALA A 582 -9.95 20.88 -3.96
C ALA A 582 -8.77 21.86 -3.82
N GLN A 583 -8.78 22.75 -2.83
CA GLN A 583 -7.65 23.65 -2.55
C GLN A 583 -6.37 22.90 -2.16
N LYS A 584 -6.48 21.83 -1.36
CA LYS A 584 -5.36 20.93 -1.04
C LYS A 584 -4.81 20.30 -2.32
N GLN A 585 -5.68 19.82 -3.22
CA GLN A 585 -5.25 19.24 -4.50
C GLN A 585 -4.53 20.25 -5.40
N GLU A 586 -5.05 21.47 -5.53
CA GLU A 586 -4.42 22.54 -6.31
C GLU A 586 -3.04 22.91 -5.75
N MET A 587 -2.88 22.89 -4.42
CA MET A 587 -1.60 23.10 -3.75
C MET A 587 -0.60 21.99 -4.10
N LEU A 588 -1.02 20.72 -4.06
CA LEU A 588 -0.20 19.57 -4.44
C LEU A 588 0.27 19.67 -5.90
N TRP A 589 -0.64 19.99 -6.84
CA TRP A 589 -0.28 20.21 -8.24
C TRP A 589 0.71 21.35 -8.42
N LYS A 590 0.57 22.45 -7.66
CA LYS A 590 1.50 23.58 -7.71
C LYS A 590 2.89 23.18 -7.20
N GLN A 591 2.98 22.52 -6.05
CA GLN A 591 4.25 22.07 -5.48
C GLN A 591 4.97 21.10 -6.43
N GLN A 592 4.22 20.19 -7.05
CA GLN A 592 4.75 19.24 -8.02
C GLN A 592 5.26 19.93 -9.30
N SER A 593 4.51 20.90 -9.82
CA SER A 593 4.93 21.71 -10.97
C SER A 593 6.20 22.54 -10.69
N GLU A 594 6.35 23.08 -9.47
CA GLU A 594 7.54 23.83 -9.08
C GLU A 594 8.80 22.95 -9.02
N LYS A 595 8.68 21.73 -8.46
CA LYS A 595 9.76 20.72 -8.49
C LYS A 595 10.18 20.39 -9.93
N ASN A 596 9.22 20.31 -10.86
CA ASN A 596 9.51 20.03 -12.28
C ASN A 596 10.21 21.19 -13.00
N TRP A 597 9.83 22.44 -12.71
CA TRP A 597 10.45 23.61 -13.32
C TRP A 597 11.93 23.74 -12.94
N PHE A 598 12.27 23.45 -11.68
CA PHE A 598 13.66 23.43 -11.22
C PHE A 598 14.52 22.49 -12.06
N LEU A 599 14.02 21.29 -12.36
CA LEU A 599 14.72 20.30 -13.17
C LEU A 599 14.95 20.76 -14.61
N LEU A 600 13.94 21.38 -15.24
CA LEU A 600 14.07 21.96 -16.58
C LEU A 600 15.10 23.09 -16.63
N PHE A 601 15.18 23.90 -15.57
CA PHE A 601 16.20 24.95 -15.46
C PHE A 601 17.62 24.36 -15.38
N VAL A 602 17.80 23.26 -14.64
CA VAL A 602 19.08 22.52 -14.60
C VAL A 602 19.46 21.99 -15.99
N ILE A 603 18.52 21.41 -16.73
CA ILE A 603 18.76 20.92 -18.10
C ILE A 603 19.17 22.07 -19.03
N LEU A 604 18.47 23.21 -18.99
CA LEU A 604 18.80 24.40 -19.80
C LEU A 604 20.19 24.98 -19.44
N PHE A 605 20.54 24.96 -18.16
CA PHE A 605 21.85 25.39 -17.68
C PHE A 605 22.97 24.48 -18.21
N ILE A 606 22.74 23.16 -18.23
CA ILE A 606 23.67 22.17 -18.82
C ILE A 606 23.83 22.41 -20.32
N ILE A 607 22.74 22.65 -21.07
CA ILE A 607 22.80 22.96 -22.51
C ILE A 607 23.64 24.22 -22.76
N SER A 608 23.39 25.29 -22.00
CA SER A 608 24.14 26.55 -22.10
C SER A 608 25.63 26.35 -21.78
N GLY A 609 25.94 25.59 -20.73
CA GLY A 609 27.31 25.24 -20.34
C GLY A 609 28.04 24.44 -21.42
N CYS A 610 27.38 23.43 -22.01
CA CYS A 610 27.92 22.63 -23.11
C CYS A 610 28.20 23.49 -24.35
N LEU A 611 27.26 24.34 -24.75
CA LEU A 611 27.43 25.25 -25.90
C LEU A 611 28.58 26.25 -25.67
N LEU A 612 28.68 26.84 -24.47
CA LEU A 612 29.78 27.73 -24.11
C LEU A 612 31.13 27.01 -24.08
N GLY A 613 31.17 25.78 -23.55
CA GLY A 613 32.36 24.92 -23.52
C GLY A 613 32.87 24.60 -24.92
N VAL A 614 31.97 24.16 -25.82
CA VAL A 614 32.28 23.91 -27.23
C VAL A 614 32.77 25.18 -27.92
N HIS A 615 32.12 26.32 -27.69
CA HIS A 615 32.52 27.61 -28.27
C HIS A 615 33.92 28.06 -27.78
N LYS A 616 34.26 27.81 -26.51
CA LYS A 616 35.57 28.15 -25.91
C LYS A 616 36.68 27.23 -26.42
N LEU A 617 36.40 25.95 -26.63
CA LEU A 617 37.34 24.97 -27.21
C LEU A 617 37.60 25.25 -28.70
N LEU A 618 36.57 25.64 -29.47
CA LEU A 618 36.69 26.02 -30.87
C LEU A 618 37.41 27.37 -31.06
N LYS A 619 37.24 28.32 -30.13
CA LYS A 619 37.94 29.62 -30.19
C LYS A 619 39.44 29.51 -29.87
N ARG A 620 39.86 28.50 -29.09
CA ARG A 620 41.28 28.19 -28.81
C ARG A 620 41.99 27.43 -29.93
N SER A 621 41.25 26.92 -30.92
CA SER A 621 41.79 26.14 -32.04
C SER A 621 41.81 26.89 -33.38
N ALA A 622 41.42 28.17 -33.38
CA ALA A 622 41.63 29.08 -34.49
C ALA A 622 43.09 29.60 -34.47
N PRO A 623 43.89 29.40 -35.54
CA PRO A 623 45.28 29.87 -35.62
C PRO A 623 45.42 31.39 -35.74
#